data_AF-A0A8J8J447-F1
#
_entry.id   AF-A0A8J8J447-F1
#
_cell.length_a   1.000
_cell.length_b   1.000
_cell.length_c   1.000
_cell.angle_alpha   90.00
_cell.angle_beta   90.00
_cell.angle_gamma   90.00
#
_symmetry.space_group_name_H-M   'P 1'
#
loop_
_entity.id
_entity.type
_entity.pdbx_description
1 polymer ?
#
loop_
_entity_poly.entity_id
_entity_poly.type
_entity_poly.pdbx_seq_one_letter_code
_entity_poly.pdbx_strand_id
1 'polypeptide(L)'
;MNVPEIEELKKLCEELGEKELIARIDSFVALNEGLESKKGKEFIEVSILGFAEGMLTSLRAKYPGDERVVKLLERVSARRAELDEQFRKAKPPIFEG
;
A
#
# COMPACT_ATOMS: atom_id res chain seq x y z
N MET A 1 3.69 -8.33 9.78
CA MET A 1 4.36 -7.24 9.05
C MET A 1 3.87 -5.91 9.59
N ASN A 2 4.73 -4.90 9.73
CA ASN A 2 4.31 -3.58 10.19
C ASN A 2 4.54 -2.57 9.06
N VAL A 3 3.47 -2.16 8.38
CA VAL A 3 3.48 -1.12 7.35
C VAL A 3 2.71 0.07 7.92
N PRO A 4 3.39 1.16 8.37
CA PRO A 4 2.74 2.27 9.05
C PRO A 4 1.57 2.88 8.29
N GLU A 5 1.68 2.97 6.97
CA GLU A 5 0.65 3.50 6.07
C GLU A 5 -0.65 2.70 6.15
N ILE A 6 -0.58 1.40 6.46
CA ILE A 6 -1.75 0.52 6.60
C ILE A 6 -2.49 0.78 7.91
N GLU A 7 -1.78 0.99 9.01
CA GLU A 7 -2.40 1.37 10.28
C GLU A 7 -3.08 2.73 10.17
N GLU A 8 -2.42 3.69 9.50
CA GLU A 8 -3.01 4.99 9.22
C GLU A 8 -4.24 4.90 8.30
N LEU A 9 -4.21 4.05 7.28
CA LEU A 9 -5.36 3.80 6.41
C LEU A 9 -6.52 3.20 7.18
N LYS A 10 -6.27 2.21 8.05
CA LYS A 10 -7.32 1.60 8.89
C LYS A 10 -7.96 2.63 9.82
N LYS A 11 -7.14 3.46 10.46
CA LYS A 11 -7.63 4.56 11.30
C LYS A 11 -8.47 5.56 10.51
N LEU A 12 -8.01 5.95 9.31
CA LEU A 12 -8.77 6.84 8.44
C LEU A 12 -10.10 6.23 8.01
N CYS A 13 -10.12 4.94 7.65
CA CYS A 13 -11.35 4.23 7.35
C CYS A 13 -12.31 4.20 8.55
N GLU A 14 -11.80 4.02 9.77
CA GLU A 14 -12.61 4.08 10.99
C GLU A 14 -13.23 5.46 11.19
N GLU A 15 -12.43 6.53 11.07
CA GLU A 15 -12.87 7.92 11.19
C GLU A 15 -13.90 8.33 10.13
N LEU A 16 -13.84 7.72 8.94
CA LEU A 16 -14.78 7.94 7.83
C LEU A 16 -16.04 7.04 7.90
N GLY A 17 -16.10 6.11 8.86
CA GLY A 17 -17.21 5.16 9.02
C GLY A 17 -17.14 3.94 8.09
N GLU A 18 -16.02 3.72 7.41
CA GLU A 18 -15.79 2.67 6.41
C GLU A 18 -15.33 1.35 7.06
N LYS A 19 -16.06 0.86 8.06
CA LYS A 19 -15.64 -0.30 8.88
C LYS A 19 -15.43 -1.58 8.07
N GLU A 20 -16.19 -1.77 6.99
CA GLU A 20 -15.98 -2.92 6.11
C GLU A 20 -14.66 -2.88 5.34
N LEU A 21 -14.13 -1.68 5.08
CA LEU A 21 -12.84 -1.53 4.41
C LEU A 21 -11.69 -1.99 5.31
N ILE A 22 -11.81 -1.79 6.63
CA ILE A 22 -10.84 -2.28 7.62
C ILE A 22 -10.70 -3.80 7.54
N ALA A 23 -11.82 -4.52 7.54
CA ALA A 23 -11.80 -5.99 7.43
C ALA A 23 -11.17 -6.48 6.11
N ARG A 24 -11.36 -5.74 5.01
CA ARG A 24 -10.72 -6.03 3.72
C ARG A 24 -9.22 -5.80 3.77
N ILE A 25 -8.77 -4.72 4.42
CA ILE A 25 -7.35 -4.42 4.65
C ILE A 25 -6.70 -5.54 5.45
N ASP A 26 -7.27 -5.92 6.59
CA ASP A 26 -6.72 -6.96 7.45
C ASP A 26 -6.62 -8.30 6.71
N SER A 27 -7.65 -8.66 5.94
CA SER A 27 -7.64 -9.88 5.13
C SER A 27 -6.54 -9.87 4.06
N PHE A 28 -6.35 -8.73 3.38
CA PHE A 28 -5.33 -8.61 2.34
C PHE A 28 -3.91 -8.66 2.92
N VAL A 29 -3.68 -8.01 4.07
CA VAL A 29 -2.40 -8.05 4.79
C VAL A 29 -2.09 -9.46 5.24
N ALA A 30 -3.03 -10.15 5.91
CA ALA A 30 -2.84 -11.51 6.38
C ALA A 30 -2.51 -12.49 5.25
N LEU A 31 -3.18 -12.36 4.10
CA LEU A 31 -2.88 -13.18 2.92
C LEU A 31 -1.47 -12.95 2.39
N ASN A 32 -1.01 -11.71 2.40
CA ASN A 32 0.32 -11.33 1.92
C ASN A 32 1.45 -11.71 2.89
N GLU A 33 1.21 -11.63 4.20
CA GLU A 33 2.15 -12.14 5.21
C GLU A 33 2.41 -13.64 5.04
N GLY A 34 1.37 -14.42 4.69
CA GLY A 34 1.52 -15.84 4.37
C GLY A 34 2.39 -16.12 3.13
N LEU A 35 2.63 -15.11 2.28
CA LEU A 35 3.45 -15.19 1.08
C LEU A 35 4.86 -14.60 1.27
N GLU A 36 5.14 -13.93 2.38
CA GLU A 36 6.40 -13.22 2.65
C GLU A 36 7.63 -14.14 2.53
N SER A 37 7.57 -15.33 3.12
CA SER A 37 8.66 -16.31 3.06
C SER A 37 8.99 -16.80 1.64
N LYS A 38 8.02 -16.70 0.71
CA LYS A 38 8.16 -17.18 -0.68
C LYS A 38 8.52 -16.07 -1.66
N LYS A 39 8.02 -14.85 -1.44
CA LYS A 39 8.15 -13.74 -2.39
C LYS A 39 9.11 -12.64 -1.93
N GLY A 40 9.53 -12.67 -0.66
CA GLY A 40 10.38 -11.66 -0.06
C GLY A 40 9.57 -10.49 0.50
N LYS A 41 10.07 -9.91 1.59
CA LYS A 41 9.41 -8.84 2.34
C LYS A 41 9.11 -7.60 1.50
N GLU A 42 10.08 -7.15 0.72
CA GLU A 42 9.95 -5.92 -0.08
C GLU A 42 8.89 -6.07 -1.18
N PHE A 43 8.78 -7.26 -1.81
CA PHE A 43 7.74 -7.53 -2.79
C PHE A 43 6.35 -7.47 -2.16
N ILE A 44 6.22 -8.04 -0.95
CA ILE A 44 4.97 -7.97 -0.19
C ILE A 44 4.63 -6.54 0.20
N GLU A 45 5.61 -5.76 0.66
CA GLU A 45 5.42 -4.35 1.03
C GLU A 45 4.89 -3.53 -0.17
N VAL A 46 5.47 -3.69 -1.37
CA VAL A 46 4.96 -3.06 -2.60
C VAL A 46 3.53 -3.49 -2.92
N SER A 47 3.22 -4.78 -2.81
CA SER A 47 1.86 -5.29 -3.06
C SER A 47 0.83 -4.69 -2.10
N ILE A 48 1.18 -4.57 -0.82
CA ILE A 48 0.33 -3.98 0.22
C ILE A 48 0.14 -2.48 -0.01
N LEU A 49 1.20 -1.75 -0.34
CA LEU A 49 1.12 -0.32 -0.66
C LEU A 49 0.31 -0.06 -1.94
N GLY A 50 0.43 -0.89 -2.97
CA GLY A 50 -0.39 -0.78 -4.18
C GLY A 50 -1.88 -1.00 -3.92
N PHE A 51 -2.22 -1.95 -3.04
CA PHE A 51 -3.59 -2.13 -2.59
C PHE A 51 -4.11 -0.92 -1.81
N ALA A 52 -3.32 -0.38 -0.89
CA ALA A 52 -3.65 0.83 -0.13
C ALA A 52 -3.88 2.05 -1.05
N GLU A 53 -3.03 2.22 -2.06
CA GLU A 53 -3.14 3.30 -3.06
C GLU A 53 -4.47 3.22 -3.83
N GLY A 54 -4.88 2.01 -4.25
CA GLY A 54 -6.16 1.80 -4.93
C GLY A 54 -7.37 2.11 -4.05
N MET A 55 -7.31 1.74 -2.76
CA MET A 55 -8.35 2.08 -1.79
C MET A 55 -8.44 3.59 -1.56
N LEU A 56 -7.30 4.25 -1.34
CA LEU A 56 -7.21 5.68 -1.13
C LEU A 56 -7.66 6.49 -2.35
N THR A 57 -7.38 6.01 -3.56
CA THR A 57 -7.91 6.59 -4.80
C THR A 57 -9.44 6.55 -4.83
N SER A 58 -10.03 5.42 -4.41
CA SER A 58 -11.48 5.27 -4.33
C SER A 58 -12.08 6.15 -3.23
N LEU A 59 -11.44 6.22 -2.06
CA LEU A 59 -11.83 7.10 -0.96
C LEU A 59 -11.75 8.57 -1.37
N ARG A 60 -10.73 8.98 -2.14
CA ARG A 60 -10.61 10.35 -2.63
C ARG A 60 -11.79 10.73 -3.53
N ALA A 61 -12.26 9.80 -4.37
CA ALA A 61 -13.44 10.04 -5.19
C ALA A 61 -14.72 10.16 -4.35
N LYS A 62 -14.85 9.36 -3.28
CA LYS A 62 -16.00 9.39 -2.36
C LYS A 62 -15.99 10.59 -1.42
N TYR A 63 -14.81 11.07 -1.02
CA TYR A 63 -14.58 12.18 -0.09
C TYR A 63 -13.65 13.24 -0.72
N PRO A 64 -14.09 13.95 -1.77
CA PRO A 64 -13.22 14.81 -2.60
C PRO A 64 -12.64 16.06 -1.91
N GLY A 65 -13.08 16.38 -0.69
CA GLY A 65 -12.55 17.47 0.13
C GLY A 65 -11.77 17.04 1.36
N ASP A 66 -11.59 15.72 1.59
CA ASP A 66 -10.87 15.25 2.75
C ASP A 66 -9.36 15.26 2.50
N GLU A 67 -8.68 16.28 3.03
CA GLU A 67 -7.23 16.41 2.91
C GLU A 67 -6.46 15.23 3.53
N ARG A 68 -7.03 14.52 4.51
CA ARG A 68 -6.37 13.37 5.13
C ARG A 68 -6.22 12.23 4.13
N VAL A 69 -7.25 12.01 3.30
CA VAL A 69 -7.23 11.01 2.22
C VAL A 69 -6.16 11.37 1.19
N VAL A 70 -6.10 12.64 0.78
CA VAL A 70 -5.12 13.11 -0.21
C VAL A 70 -3.69 12.97 0.30
N LYS A 71 -3.41 13.44 1.53
CA LYS A 71 -2.07 13.38 2.13
C LYS A 71 -1.61 11.94 2.35
N LEU A 72 -2.51 11.05 2.76
CA LEU A 72 -2.17 9.64 2.93
C LEU A 72 -1.92 8.96 1.56
N LEU A 73 -2.71 9.28 0.54
CA LEU A 73 -2.51 8.79 -0.82
C LEU A 73 -1.13 9.20 -1.36
N GLU A 74 -0.77 10.48 -1.25
CA GLU A 74 0.52 10.99 -1.71
C GLU A 74 1.70 10.28 -1.04
N ARG A 75 1.62 10.04 0.28
CA ARG A 75 2.65 9.30 1.02
C ARG A 75 2.76 7.85 0.58
N VAL A 76 1.63 7.16 0.42
CA VAL A 76 1.61 5.76 -0.05
C VAL A 76 2.20 5.66 -1.45
N SER A 77 1.80 6.56 -2.37
CA SER A 77 2.33 6.63 -3.73
C SER A 77 3.84 6.88 -3.74
N ALA A 78 4.32 7.83 -2.93
CA ALA A 78 5.76 8.13 -2.82
C ALA A 78 6.54 6.92 -2.31
N ARG A 79 6.07 6.29 -1.22
CA ARG A 79 6.72 5.11 -0.64
C ARG A 79 6.76 3.93 -1.62
N ARG A 80 5.67 3.69 -2.34
CA ARG A 80 5.62 2.65 -3.38
C ARG A 80 6.59 2.95 -4.52
N ALA A 81 6.66 4.20 -4.98
CA ALA A 81 7.57 4.60 -6.04
C ALA A 81 9.05 4.45 -5.63
N GLU A 82 9.40 4.75 -4.38
CA GLU A 82 10.74 4.53 -3.83
C GLU A 82 11.14 3.05 -3.88
N LEU A 83 10.24 2.15 -3.44
CA LEU A 83 10.48 0.71 -3.47
C LEU A 83 10.55 0.18 -4.91
N ASP A 84 9.63 0.59 -5.78
CA ASP A 84 9.64 0.23 -7.21
C ASP A 84 10.96 0.65 -7.89
N GLU A 85 11.50 1.82 -7.55
CA GLU A 85 12.77 2.31 -8.09
C GLU A 85 13.97 1.50 -7.56
N GLN A 86 13.96 1.10 -6.28
CA GLN A 86 14.97 0.19 -5.73
C GLN A 86 14.99 -1.14 -6.48
N PHE A 87 13.82 -1.70 -6.80
CA PHE A 87 13.72 -2.93 -7.61
C PHE A 87 14.16 -2.75 -9.06
N ARG A 88 13.90 -1.59 -9.68
CA ARG A 88 14.42 -1.30 -11.04
C ARG A 88 15.93 -1.18 -11.05
N LYS A 89 16.53 -0.50 -10.06
CA LYS A 89 17.98 -0.35 -9.91
C LYS A 89 18.67 -1.65 -9.51
N ALA A 90 17.97 -2.55 -8.83
CA ALA A 90 18.46 -3.88 -8.47
C ALA A 90 18.54 -4.85 -9.67
N LYS A 91 18.11 -4.46 -10.88
CA LYS A 91 18.38 -5.25 -12.08
C LYS A 91 19.89 -5.24 -12.38
N PRO A 92 20.57 -6.40 -12.43
CA PRO A 92 21.92 -6.49 -12.98
C PRO A 92 21.90 -6.10 -14.47
N PRO A 93 23.05 -5.75 -15.08
CA PRO A 93 23.15 -5.62 -16.53
C PRO A 93 22.88 -7.00 -17.14
N ILE A 94 21.64 -7.25 -17.55
CA ILE A 94 21.27 -8.46 -18.30
C ILE A 94 20.71 -8.00 -19.63
N PHE A 95 21.55 -7.35 -20.45
CA PHE A 95 21.46 -7.32 -21.92
C PHE A 95 22.83 -6.89 -22.49
N GLU A 96 23.90 -7.63 -22.18
CA GLU A 96 24.98 -7.84 -23.15
C GLU A 96 24.81 -9.27 -23.64
N GLY A 97 24.08 -9.41 -24.74
CA GLY A 97 23.94 -10.63 -25.52
C GLY A 97 23.98 -10.27 -26.99
#